data_AF-A0A7K2VG08-F1
#
_entry.id   AF-A0A7K2VG08-F1
#
_cell.length_a   1.000
_cell.length_b   1.000
_cell.length_c   1.000
_cell.angle_alpha   90.00
_cell.angle_beta   90.00
_cell.angle_gamma   90.00
#
_symmetry.space_group_name_H-M   'P 1'
#
loop_
_entity.id
_entity.type
_entity.pdbx_description
1 polymer ?
#
loop_
_entity_poly.entity_id
_entity_poly.type
_entity_poly.pdbx_seq_one_letter_code
_entity_poly.pdbx_strand_id
1 'polypeptide(L)'
;MASHLHFGEDDFLNCRFAVSPLWETHDAVRTLRRPDRQGYHVPWLRRIRTAAAGLDLAPLWLLMPRRGHSPDWLGPPPIGPAATFEEEIAAVRAADPEAAREDTARSLACTPGAPASEQGRAWLADPVRMVRELADALEVAWRVLVEPEWPRLRALLEADVAFHSRRLAEVGLGTLLPELDARLSWDGRTLTLPGGVYERRLGGRGLVLMPSVFCWPDVITGFDPPWQPTLVYPARGVGGLWAEPGARTPEALVRLLGR
;
A
#
# COMPACT_ATOMS: atom_id res chain seq x y z
N MET A 1 20.92 -2.09 4.32
CA MET A 1 20.84 -2.58 2.93
C MET A 1 19.77 -1.77 2.21
N ALA A 2 19.97 -1.51 0.93
CA ALA A 2 19.09 -0.69 0.09
C ALA A 2 18.51 -1.54 -1.04
N SER A 3 17.34 -1.13 -1.54
CA SER A 3 16.77 -1.68 -2.77
C SER A 3 16.97 -0.71 -3.92
N HIS A 4 17.19 -1.21 -5.12
CA HIS A 4 17.39 -0.45 -6.34
C HIS A 4 16.38 -0.85 -7.41
N LEU A 5 15.76 0.16 -8.02
CA LEU A 5 14.93 0.02 -9.21
C LEU A 5 15.66 0.68 -10.39
N HIS A 6 16.06 -0.11 -11.38
CA HIS A 6 16.75 0.39 -12.57
C HIS A 6 15.77 0.61 -13.72
N PHE A 7 15.81 1.82 -14.27
CA PHE A 7 15.02 2.28 -15.38
C PHE A 7 15.78 2.07 -16.69
N GLY A 8 15.10 1.48 -17.67
CA GLY A 8 15.42 1.59 -19.08
C GLY A 8 14.76 2.81 -19.71
N GLU A 9 15.03 3.05 -20.99
CA GLU A 9 14.53 4.22 -21.71
C GLU A 9 13.00 4.20 -21.88
N ASP A 10 12.43 3.03 -22.15
CA ASP A 10 10.97 2.87 -22.32
C ASP A 10 10.20 3.02 -21.00
N ASP A 11 10.86 2.83 -19.85
CA ASP A 11 10.21 2.86 -18.54
C ASP A 11 9.69 4.26 -18.18
N PHE A 12 10.37 5.31 -18.65
CA PHE A 12 9.99 6.69 -18.36
C PHE A 12 8.61 7.05 -18.91
N LEU A 13 8.23 6.47 -20.06
CA LEU A 13 6.92 6.70 -20.70
C LEU A 13 5.80 5.91 -20.02
N ASN A 14 6.13 4.88 -19.26
CA ASN A 14 5.18 3.96 -18.63
C ASN A 14 5.04 4.18 -17.12
N CYS A 15 5.55 5.30 -16.60
CA CYS A 15 5.33 5.72 -15.23
C CYS A 15 3.96 6.39 -15.06
N ARG A 16 3.23 6.03 -14.01
CA ARG A 16 1.89 6.55 -13.76
C ARG A 16 1.56 6.60 -12.28
N PHE A 17 0.62 7.46 -11.90
CA PHE A 17 0.01 7.40 -10.58
C PHE A 17 -1.16 6.41 -10.55
N ALA A 18 -1.41 5.82 -9.39
CA ALA A 18 -2.61 5.04 -9.12
C ALA A 18 -3.04 5.17 -7.65
N VAL A 19 -4.33 5.03 -7.40
CA VAL A 19 -4.91 4.89 -6.06
C VAL A 19 -5.53 3.49 -5.96
N SER A 20 -5.31 2.82 -4.81
CA SER A 20 -5.78 1.45 -4.60
C SER A 20 -6.52 1.30 -3.26
N PRO A 21 -7.86 1.13 -3.27
CA PRO A 21 -8.61 0.79 -2.06
C PRO A 21 -8.19 -0.54 -1.42
N LEU A 22 -7.81 -1.54 -2.22
CA LEU A 22 -7.33 -2.83 -1.71
C LEU A 22 -5.98 -2.67 -0.98
N TRP A 23 -5.07 -1.86 -1.54
CA TRP A 23 -3.82 -1.55 -0.86
C TRP A 23 -4.05 -0.84 0.48
N GLU A 24 -4.93 0.17 0.51
CA GLU A 24 -5.29 0.85 1.76
C GLU A 24 -5.90 -0.12 2.78
N THR A 25 -6.66 -1.11 2.32
CA THR A 25 -7.20 -2.20 3.18
C THR A 25 -6.08 -3.04 3.77
N HIS A 26 -5.13 -3.49 2.95
CA HIS A 26 -3.97 -4.24 3.42
C HIS A 26 -3.22 -3.47 4.50
N ASP A 27 -2.97 -2.20 4.24
CA ASP A 27 -2.09 -1.42 5.09
C ASP A 27 -2.79 -0.89 6.35
N ALA A 28 -4.11 -0.68 6.31
CA ALA A 28 -4.95 -0.53 7.49
C ALA A 28 -4.87 -1.78 8.40
N VAL A 29 -4.99 -2.99 7.84
CA VAL A 29 -4.86 -4.25 8.59
C VAL A 29 -3.45 -4.40 9.19
N ARG A 30 -2.39 -4.04 8.45
CA ARG A 30 -1.02 -4.02 8.98
C ARG A 30 -0.85 -3.04 10.14
N THR A 31 -1.45 -1.86 10.04
CA THR A 31 -1.40 -0.80 11.06
C THR A 31 -1.94 -1.29 12.42
N LEU A 32 -2.96 -2.14 12.42
CA LEU A 32 -3.50 -2.73 13.65
C LEU A 32 -2.47 -3.59 14.42
N ARG A 33 -1.48 -4.18 13.73
CA ARG A 33 -0.43 -5.03 14.34
C ARG A 33 0.93 -4.32 14.49
N ARG A 34 1.03 -3.06 14.04
CA ARG A 34 2.28 -2.28 13.97
C ARG A 34 2.14 -0.97 14.75
N PRO A 35 2.46 -0.95 16.06
CA PRO A 35 2.38 0.26 16.88
C PRO A 35 3.20 1.44 16.32
N ASP A 36 4.29 1.17 15.61
CA ASP A 36 5.12 2.15 14.93
C ASP A 36 4.39 2.94 13.83
N ARG A 37 3.33 2.37 13.25
CA ARG A 37 2.49 3.02 12.24
C ARG A 37 1.31 3.79 12.83
N GLN A 38 0.97 3.57 14.10
CA GLN A 38 -0.30 4.02 14.67
C GLN A 38 -0.37 5.52 15.01
N GLY A 39 0.78 6.21 15.08
CA GLY A 39 0.88 7.58 15.59
C GLY A 39 -0.08 8.57 14.91
N TYR A 40 -0.16 8.53 13.58
CA TYR A 40 -1.07 9.41 12.82
C TYR A 40 -2.52 8.92 12.80
N HIS A 41 -2.81 7.68 13.18
CA HIS A 41 -4.14 7.09 13.05
C HIS A 41 -4.88 6.93 14.38
N VAL A 42 -4.39 7.51 15.48
CA VAL A 42 -5.01 7.38 16.82
C VAL A 42 -6.52 7.70 16.81
N PRO A 43 -7.01 8.77 16.16
CA PRO A 43 -8.46 9.02 16.13
C PRO A 43 -9.23 7.94 15.35
N TRP A 44 -8.71 7.49 14.20
CA TRP A 44 -9.31 6.39 13.43
C TRP A 44 -9.34 5.10 14.25
N LEU A 45 -8.21 4.70 14.86
CA LEU A 45 -8.08 3.52 15.72
C LEU A 45 -9.12 3.52 16.85
N ARG A 46 -9.40 4.70 17.44
CA ARG A 46 -10.45 4.84 18.46
C ARG A 46 -11.85 4.59 17.89
N ARG A 47 -12.16 5.12 16.70
CA ARG A 47 -13.47 4.93 16.05
C ARG A 47 -13.72 3.48 15.67
N ILE A 48 -12.72 2.80 15.10
CA ILE A 48 -12.87 1.41 14.62
C ILE A 48 -12.68 0.36 15.72
N ARG A 49 -12.26 0.73 16.94
CA ARG A 49 -11.84 -0.22 17.99
C ARG A 49 -12.83 -1.37 18.23
N THR A 50 -14.11 -1.05 18.41
CA THR A 50 -15.13 -2.07 18.67
C THR A 50 -15.37 -2.96 17.46
N ALA A 51 -15.43 -2.37 16.27
CA ALA A 51 -15.66 -3.12 15.04
C ALA A 51 -14.46 -4.02 14.70
N ALA A 52 -13.24 -3.50 14.82
CA ALA A 52 -12.00 -4.23 14.62
C ALA A 52 -11.81 -5.39 15.61
N ALA A 53 -12.30 -5.27 16.85
CA ALA A 53 -12.25 -6.35 17.84
C ALA A 53 -13.14 -7.55 17.47
N GLY A 54 -14.15 -7.35 16.61
CA GLY A 54 -15.01 -8.41 16.09
C GLY A 54 -14.46 -9.09 14.82
N LEU A 55 -13.34 -8.64 14.28
CA LEU A 55 -12.75 -9.21 13.07
C LEU A 55 -11.73 -10.29 13.40
N ASP A 56 -11.81 -11.43 12.70
CA ASP A 56 -10.71 -12.37 12.64
C ASP A 56 -9.71 -11.97 11.54
N LEU A 57 -8.67 -11.25 11.93
CA LEU A 57 -7.58 -10.83 11.05
C LEU A 57 -6.36 -11.76 11.13
N ALA A 58 -6.41 -12.83 11.93
CA ALA A 58 -5.29 -13.76 12.06
C ALA A 58 -4.87 -14.38 10.72
N PRO A 59 -5.80 -14.76 9.81
CA PRO A 59 -5.43 -15.22 8.46
C PRO A 59 -4.59 -14.20 7.69
N LEU A 60 -5.02 -12.94 7.63
CA LEU A 60 -4.29 -11.89 6.90
C LEU A 60 -2.92 -11.63 7.54
N TRP A 61 -2.85 -11.54 8.87
CA TRP A 61 -1.60 -11.30 9.58
C TRP A 61 -0.58 -12.43 9.45
N LEU A 62 -1.01 -13.65 9.14
CA LEU A 62 -0.11 -14.77 8.87
C LEU A 62 0.73 -14.54 7.59
N LEU A 63 0.18 -13.80 6.61
CA LEU A 63 0.79 -13.47 5.32
C LEU A 63 1.29 -12.01 5.24
N MET A 64 1.30 -11.31 6.37
CA MET A 64 1.87 -9.96 6.52
C MET A 64 3.09 -10.02 7.45
N PRO A 65 4.20 -10.64 7.02
CA PRO A 65 5.39 -10.72 7.85
C PRO A 65 5.94 -9.33 8.17
N ARG A 66 6.58 -9.17 9.33
CA ARG A 66 7.21 -7.89 9.71
C ARG A 66 8.37 -7.51 8.78
N ARG A 67 9.05 -8.51 8.21
CA ARG A 67 10.15 -8.38 7.26
C ARG A 67 10.06 -9.54 6.27
N GLY A 68 10.39 -9.29 5.00
CA GLY A 68 10.35 -10.30 3.95
C GLY A 68 9.16 -10.12 3.02
N HIS A 69 8.67 -11.23 2.49
CA HIS A 69 7.74 -11.26 1.36
C HIS A 69 6.27 -11.25 1.79
N SER A 70 5.50 -10.30 1.26
CA SER A 70 4.02 -10.37 1.29
C SER A 70 3.55 -10.88 -0.07
N PRO A 71 2.59 -11.81 -0.16
CA PRO A 71 2.16 -12.33 -1.45
C PRO A 71 1.60 -11.22 -2.33
N ASP A 72 2.11 -11.11 -3.55
CA ASP A 72 1.72 -10.10 -4.52
C ASP A 72 0.30 -10.36 -5.04
N TRP A 73 -0.12 -11.63 -5.11
CA TRP A 73 -1.47 -12.00 -5.55
C TRP A 73 -2.58 -11.51 -4.62
N LEU A 74 -2.27 -11.24 -3.33
CA LEU A 74 -3.24 -10.71 -2.37
C LEU A 74 -3.58 -9.25 -2.64
N GLY A 75 -2.71 -8.51 -3.32
CA GLY A 75 -2.90 -7.09 -3.59
C GLY A 75 -2.20 -6.70 -4.87
N PRO A 76 -2.61 -7.25 -6.04
CA PRO A 76 -1.96 -6.98 -7.31
C PRO A 76 -1.99 -5.48 -7.62
N PRO A 77 -1.03 -4.94 -8.42
CA PRO A 77 -1.05 -3.53 -8.77
C PRO A 77 -2.36 -3.16 -9.46
N PRO A 78 -2.90 -1.95 -9.22
CA PRO A 78 -4.17 -1.53 -9.81
C PRO A 78 -4.10 -1.56 -11.34
N ILE A 79 -5.12 -2.14 -11.98
CA ILE A 79 -5.21 -2.23 -13.44
C ILE A 79 -5.27 -0.83 -14.09
N GLY A 80 -5.82 0.15 -13.36
CA GLY A 80 -5.97 1.53 -13.80
C GLY A 80 -5.58 2.55 -12.73
N PRO A 81 -5.68 3.85 -13.02
CA PRO A 81 -5.31 4.93 -12.09
C PRO A 81 -6.29 5.08 -10.91
N ALA A 82 -7.53 4.60 -11.05
CA ALA A 82 -8.59 4.74 -10.06
C ALA A 82 -9.53 3.52 -10.05
N ALA A 83 -8.95 2.32 -9.94
CA ALA A 83 -9.71 1.07 -9.86
C ALA A 83 -10.60 1.07 -8.61
N THR A 84 -11.80 0.51 -8.71
CA THR A 84 -12.68 0.36 -7.53
C THR A 84 -12.26 -0.83 -6.68
N PHE A 85 -12.75 -0.88 -5.44
CA PHE A 85 -12.47 -2.02 -4.56
C PHE A 85 -12.99 -3.33 -5.17
N GLU A 86 -14.16 -3.30 -5.81
CA GLU A 86 -14.78 -4.45 -6.47
C GLU A 86 -13.93 -4.99 -7.62
N GLU A 87 -13.30 -4.11 -8.40
CA GLU A 87 -12.39 -4.50 -9.48
C GLU A 87 -11.11 -5.13 -8.93
N GLU A 88 -10.53 -4.52 -7.89
CA GLU A 88 -9.28 -5.02 -7.28
C GLU A 88 -9.50 -6.35 -6.55
N ILE A 89 -10.57 -6.50 -5.78
CA ILE A 89 -10.87 -7.76 -5.09
C ILE A 89 -11.27 -8.87 -6.08
N ALA A 90 -11.90 -8.53 -7.21
CA ALA A 90 -12.16 -9.49 -8.28
C ALA A 90 -10.86 -10.05 -8.87
N ALA A 91 -9.81 -9.22 -9.00
CA ALA A 91 -8.50 -9.69 -9.43
C ALA A 91 -7.86 -10.66 -8.43
N VAL A 92 -7.99 -10.42 -7.12
CA VAL A 92 -7.54 -11.35 -6.08
C VAL A 92 -8.31 -12.68 -6.17
N ARG A 93 -9.64 -12.61 -6.35
CA ARG A 93 -10.49 -13.81 -6.49
C ARG A 93 -10.19 -14.62 -7.75
N ALA A 94 -9.69 -13.95 -8.78
CA ALA A 94 -9.30 -14.56 -10.05
C ALA A 94 -7.83 -15.01 -10.09
N ALA A 95 -7.09 -14.88 -8.98
CA ALA A 95 -5.70 -15.31 -8.91
C ALA A 95 -5.57 -16.79 -9.29
N ASP A 96 -4.55 -17.11 -10.09
CA ASP A 96 -4.21 -18.50 -10.39
C ASP A 96 -3.85 -19.23 -9.08
N PRO A 97 -4.56 -20.30 -8.71
CA PRO A 97 -4.34 -20.94 -7.41
C PRO A 97 -2.91 -21.46 -7.23
N GLU A 98 -2.27 -21.94 -8.28
CA GLU A 98 -0.93 -22.52 -8.17
C GLU A 98 0.13 -21.43 -8.00
N ALA A 99 0.05 -20.36 -8.79
CA ALA A 99 0.89 -19.18 -8.59
C ALA A 99 0.69 -18.58 -7.18
N ALA A 100 -0.56 -18.50 -6.71
CA ALA A 100 -0.88 -18.03 -5.37
C ALA A 100 -0.30 -18.95 -4.29
N ARG A 101 -0.28 -20.27 -4.51
CA ARG A 101 0.32 -21.27 -3.60
C ARG A 101 1.82 -21.05 -3.45
N GLU A 102 2.53 -20.92 -4.56
CA GLU A 102 3.98 -20.69 -4.58
C GLU A 102 4.35 -19.38 -3.89
N ASP A 103 3.62 -18.31 -4.21
CA ASP A 103 3.83 -16.98 -3.65
C ASP A 103 3.53 -16.94 -2.14
N THR A 104 2.45 -17.60 -1.72
CA THR A 104 2.11 -17.80 -0.30
C THR A 104 3.19 -18.59 0.44
N ALA A 105 3.74 -19.64 -0.16
CA ALA A 105 4.80 -20.43 0.47
C ALA A 105 6.04 -19.57 0.80
N ARG A 106 6.43 -18.64 -0.09
CA ARG A 106 7.50 -17.67 0.17
C ARG A 106 7.19 -16.75 1.35
N SER A 107 5.94 -16.28 1.44
CA SER A 107 5.52 -15.42 2.55
C SER A 107 5.50 -16.17 3.89
N LEU A 108 4.96 -17.38 3.92
CA LEU A 108 4.95 -18.22 5.12
C LEU A 108 6.38 -18.48 5.61
N ALA A 109 7.35 -18.70 4.72
CA ALA A 109 8.75 -18.88 5.10
C ALA A 109 9.36 -17.65 5.80
N CYS A 110 8.78 -16.45 5.61
CA CYS A 110 9.20 -15.22 6.29
C CYS A 110 8.62 -15.05 7.70
N THR A 111 7.68 -15.91 8.11
CA THR A 111 7.04 -15.85 9.44
C THR A 111 7.40 -17.11 10.25
N PRO A 112 8.11 -16.99 11.39
CA PRO A 112 8.53 -18.15 12.19
C PRO A 112 7.35 -19.08 12.55
N GLY A 113 7.48 -20.36 12.21
CA GLY A 113 6.47 -21.39 12.49
C GLY A 113 5.27 -21.40 11.55
N ALA A 114 5.07 -20.38 10.70
CA ALA A 114 3.92 -20.30 9.80
C ALA A 114 3.84 -21.44 8.76
N PRO A 115 4.95 -21.91 8.14
CA PRO A 115 4.90 -23.03 7.20
C PRO A 115 4.43 -24.35 7.84
N ALA A 116 4.70 -24.51 9.14
CA ALA A 116 4.32 -25.68 9.93
C ALA A 116 3.04 -25.43 10.78
N SER A 117 2.34 -24.31 10.58
CA SER A 117 1.04 -24.10 11.19
C SER A 117 -0.03 -24.96 10.50
N GLU A 118 -1.12 -25.26 11.22
CA GLU A 118 -2.26 -25.97 10.64
C GLU A 118 -2.83 -25.20 9.43
N GLN A 119 -3.03 -23.89 9.59
CA GLN A 119 -3.54 -23.02 8.52
C GLN A 119 -2.59 -22.98 7.31
N GLY A 120 -1.28 -22.82 7.54
CA GLY A 120 -0.28 -22.78 6.46
C GLY A 120 -0.27 -24.07 5.66
N ARG A 121 -0.33 -25.25 6.32
CA ARG A 121 -0.44 -26.53 5.62
C ARG A 121 -1.76 -26.67 4.87
N ALA A 122 -2.88 -26.26 5.47
CA ALA A 122 -4.19 -26.36 4.85
C ALA A 122 -4.27 -25.52 3.56
N TRP A 123 -3.76 -24.28 3.59
CA TRP A 123 -3.71 -23.42 2.41
C TRP A 123 -2.81 -23.95 1.30
N LEU A 124 -1.63 -24.49 1.64
CA LEU A 124 -0.74 -25.07 0.64
C LEU A 124 -1.28 -26.38 0.04
N ALA A 125 -2.17 -27.08 0.75
CA ALA A 125 -2.84 -28.28 0.24
C ALA A 125 -4.09 -27.96 -0.61
N ASP A 126 -4.77 -26.84 -0.35
CA ASP A 126 -5.96 -26.40 -1.07
C ASP A 126 -5.87 -24.89 -1.40
N PRO A 127 -5.12 -24.53 -2.47
CA PRO A 127 -4.91 -23.13 -2.81
C PRO A 127 -6.17 -22.44 -3.34
N VAL A 128 -7.15 -23.18 -3.90
CA VAL A 128 -8.44 -22.61 -4.32
C VAL A 128 -9.20 -22.11 -3.09
N ARG A 129 -9.25 -22.93 -2.04
CA ARG A 129 -9.84 -22.53 -0.76
C ARG A 129 -9.10 -21.35 -0.13
N MET A 130 -7.76 -21.36 -0.16
CA MET A 130 -6.93 -20.26 0.32
C MET A 130 -7.29 -18.92 -0.35
N VAL A 131 -7.34 -18.89 -1.69
CA VAL A 131 -7.69 -17.68 -2.45
C VAL A 131 -9.06 -17.15 -2.03
N ARG A 132 -10.06 -18.04 -1.94
CA ARG A 132 -11.41 -17.67 -1.49
C ARG A 132 -11.40 -17.09 -0.07
N GLU A 133 -10.82 -17.81 0.90
CA GLU A 133 -10.81 -17.41 2.31
C GLU A 133 -10.13 -16.05 2.52
N LEU A 134 -9.00 -15.82 1.86
CA LEU A 134 -8.25 -14.58 2.01
C LEU A 134 -8.93 -13.40 1.29
N ALA A 135 -9.52 -13.63 0.12
CA ALA A 135 -10.33 -12.61 -0.55
C ALA A 135 -11.56 -12.22 0.28
N ASP A 136 -12.25 -13.19 0.88
CA ASP A 136 -13.39 -12.93 1.77
C ASP A 136 -12.97 -12.15 3.02
N ALA A 137 -11.82 -12.50 3.62
CA ALA A 137 -11.27 -11.78 4.77
C ALA A 137 -10.90 -10.32 4.41
N LEU A 138 -10.35 -10.09 3.21
CA LEU A 138 -10.03 -8.74 2.71
C LEU A 138 -11.29 -7.90 2.48
N GLU A 139 -12.33 -8.48 1.90
CA GLU A 139 -13.61 -7.80 1.68
C GLU A 139 -14.29 -7.42 3.01
N VAL A 140 -14.25 -8.31 4.01
CA VAL A 140 -14.74 -8.00 5.36
C VAL A 140 -13.90 -6.89 6.01
N ALA A 141 -12.57 -6.95 5.89
CA ALA A 141 -11.68 -5.92 6.42
C ALA A 141 -11.94 -4.55 5.75
N TRP A 142 -12.14 -4.51 4.43
CA TRP A 142 -12.49 -3.29 3.69
C TRP A 142 -13.77 -2.66 4.24
N ARG A 143 -14.86 -3.43 4.30
CA ARG A 143 -16.18 -2.95 4.76
C ARG A 143 -16.14 -2.36 6.16
N VAL A 144 -15.33 -2.92 7.04
CA VAL A 144 -15.28 -2.52 8.45
C VAL A 144 -14.24 -1.44 8.73
N LEU A 145 -13.08 -1.49 8.09
CA LEU A 145 -11.93 -0.65 8.45
C LEU A 145 -11.76 0.57 7.54
N VAL A 146 -12.14 0.47 6.27
CA VAL A 146 -11.75 1.43 5.23
C VAL A 146 -12.96 2.04 4.53
N GLU A 147 -13.94 1.25 4.09
CA GLU A 147 -15.13 1.72 3.36
C GLU A 147 -15.83 2.92 4.03
N PRO A 148 -16.06 2.95 5.36
CA PRO A 148 -16.72 4.08 6.02
C PRO A 148 -15.94 5.40 5.93
N GLU A 149 -14.61 5.30 5.80
CA GLU A 149 -13.70 6.44 5.71
C GLU A 149 -13.23 6.68 4.27
N TRP A 150 -13.60 5.82 3.31
CA TRP A 150 -13.06 5.83 1.96
C TRP A 150 -13.27 7.14 1.21
N PRO A 151 -14.43 7.83 1.27
CA PRO A 151 -14.58 9.13 0.61
C PRO A 151 -13.53 10.15 1.08
N ARG A 152 -13.15 10.10 2.37
CA ARG A 152 -12.16 10.97 2.98
C ARG A 152 -10.73 10.55 2.60
N LEU A 153 -10.44 9.26 2.63
CA LEU A 153 -9.15 8.70 2.22
C LEU A 153 -8.88 8.98 0.74
N ARG A 154 -9.84 8.65 -0.13
CA ARG A 154 -9.77 8.88 -1.57
C ARG A 154 -9.53 10.34 -1.90
N ALA A 155 -10.24 11.28 -1.27
CA ALA A 155 -10.04 12.71 -1.51
C ALA A 155 -8.60 13.16 -1.16
N LEU A 156 -8.00 12.64 -0.08
CA LEU A 156 -6.62 12.94 0.27
C LEU A 156 -5.64 12.35 -0.75
N LEU A 157 -5.84 11.08 -1.14
CA LEU A 157 -4.99 10.39 -2.12
C LEU A 157 -5.07 11.05 -3.50
N GLU A 158 -6.26 11.44 -3.95
CA GLU A 158 -6.44 12.20 -5.20
C GLU A 158 -5.79 13.59 -5.15
N ALA A 159 -5.85 14.27 -4.00
CA ALA A 159 -5.18 15.55 -3.82
C ALA A 159 -3.65 15.41 -3.87
N ASP A 160 -3.10 14.32 -3.32
CA ASP A 160 -1.69 13.97 -3.43
C ASP A 160 -1.27 13.73 -4.88
N VAL A 161 -2.02 12.88 -5.60
CA VAL A 161 -1.79 12.62 -7.03
C VAL A 161 -1.85 13.91 -7.83
N ALA A 162 -2.85 14.78 -7.60
CA ALA A 162 -2.97 16.06 -8.30
C ALA A 162 -1.78 16.99 -8.00
N PHE A 163 -1.29 17.01 -6.76
CA PHE A 163 -0.09 17.77 -6.39
C PHE A 163 1.15 17.25 -7.14
N HIS A 164 1.41 15.95 -7.07
CA HIS A 164 2.60 15.37 -7.70
C HIS A 164 2.52 15.31 -9.22
N SER A 165 1.32 15.27 -9.80
CA SER A 165 1.13 15.43 -11.25
C SER A 165 1.53 16.82 -11.75
N ARG A 166 1.21 17.88 -10.98
CA ARG A 166 1.70 19.24 -11.28
C ARG A 166 3.22 19.33 -11.14
N ARG A 167 3.77 18.78 -10.04
CA ARG A 167 5.23 18.71 -9.84
C ARG A 167 5.92 17.98 -11.00
N LEU A 168 5.38 16.85 -11.44
CA LEU A 168 5.91 16.10 -12.58
C LEU A 168 6.02 16.98 -13.83
N ALA A 169 4.97 17.76 -14.13
CA ALA A 169 4.96 18.66 -15.27
C ALA A 169 5.96 19.83 -15.13
N GLU A 170 6.22 20.29 -13.90
CA GLU A 170 7.14 21.40 -13.61
C GLU A 170 8.62 21.00 -13.61
N VAL A 171 8.96 19.82 -13.05
CA VAL A 171 10.36 19.44 -12.75
C VAL A 171 10.80 18.11 -13.33
N GLY A 172 9.89 17.39 -14.00
CA GLY A 172 10.15 16.06 -14.57
C GLY A 172 10.26 14.96 -13.52
N LEU A 173 10.27 13.70 -14.00
CA LEU A 173 10.20 12.52 -13.15
C LEU A 173 11.42 12.38 -12.22
N GLY A 174 12.62 12.61 -12.75
CA GLY A 174 13.86 12.43 -11.97
C GLY A 174 13.93 13.33 -10.74
N THR A 175 13.41 14.56 -10.83
CA THR A 175 13.32 15.48 -9.68
C THR A 175 12.17 15.13 -8.76
N LEU A 176 11.04 14.64 -9.30
CA LEU A 176 9.88 14.23 -8.52
C LEU A 176 10.18 13.03 -7.61
N LEU A 177 10.91 12.01 -8.09
CA LEU A 177 11.06 10.75 -7.35
C LEU A 177 11.64 10.94 -5.92
N PRO A 178 12.71 11.72 -5.69
CA PRO A 178 13.20 12.03 -4.34
C PRO A 178 12.26 12.92 -3.52
N GLU A 179 11.29 13.62 -4.13
CA GLU A 179 10.31 14.45 -3.41
C GLU A 179 9.17 13.64 -2.78
N LEU A 180 8.97 12.39 -3.23
CA LEU A 180 7.92 11.51 -2.71
C LEU A 180 8.20 11.06 -1.27
N ASP A 181 9.46 10.85 -0.92
CA ASP A 181 9.92 10.60 0.45
C ASP A 181 11.41 10.94 0.58
N ALA A 182 11.79 11.59 1.68
CA ALA A 182 13.14 12.09 1.90
C ALA A 182 14.25 11.02 1.93
N ARG A 183 13.89 9.74 2.02
CA ARG A 183 14.84 8.62 2.01
C ARG A 183 15.09 8.05 0.62
N LEU A 184 14.36 8.51 -0.39
CA LEU A 184 14.56 8.13 -1.78
C LEU A 184 15.72 8.93 -2.38
N SER A 185 16.55 8.26 -3.16
CA SER A 185 17.57 8.93 -3.97
C SER A 185 17.54 8.45 -5.42
N TRP A 186 17.86 9.37 -6.33
CA TRP A 186 17.83 9.15 -7.77
C TRP A 186 19.16 9.58 -8.38
N ASP A 187 19.75 8.70 -9.20
CA ASP A 187 21.03 8.95 -9.87
C ASP A 187 20.91 9.22 -11.39
N GLY A 188 19.67 9.32 -11.90
CA GLY A 188 19.38 9.44 -13.33
C GLY A 188 18.88 8.16 -13.99
N ARG A 189 19.13 6.99 -13.40
CA ARG A 189 18.65 5.69 -13.89
C ARG A 189 18.19 4.72 -12.80
N THR A 190 18.61 4.95 -11.57
CA THR A 190 18.36 4.06 -10.44
C THR A 190 17.68 4.83 -9.32
N LEU A 191 16.50 4.35 -8.92
CA LEU A 191 15.82 4.79 -7.72
C LEU A 191 16.25 3.90 -6.55
N THR A 192 16.82 4.50 -5.52
CA THR A 192 17.30 3.82 -4.33
C THR A 192 16.33 4.02 -3.17
N LEU A 193 15.97 2.93 -2.51
CA LEU A 193 15.07 2.90 -1.36
C LEU A 193 15.76 2.30 -0.12
N PRO A 194 15.50 2.82 1.09
CA PRO A 194 16.04 2.24 2.32
C PRO A 194 15.35 0.89 2.65
N GLY A 195 16.04 0.03 3.40
CA GLY A 195 15.39 -1.05 4.16
C GLY A 195 15.12 -2.37 3.41
N GLY A 196 15.72 -2.60 2.24
CA GLY A 196 15.58 -3.87 1.51
C GLY A 196 16.87 -4.39 0.86
N VAL A 197 16.75 -5.45 0.07
CA VAL A 197 17.82 -6.09 -0.72
C VAL A 197 17.27 -6.51 -2.09
N TYR A 198 16.50 -5.64 -2.73
CA TYR A 198 15.93 -5.93 -4.05
C TYR A 198 16.68 -5.17 -5.13
N GLU A 199 17.17 -5.88 -6.13
CA GLU A 199 17.75 -5.30 -7.34
C GLU A 199 16.79 -5.62 -8.49
N ARG A 200 16.06 -4.62 -9.03
CA ARG A 200 15.03 -4.87 -10.04
C ARG A 200 15.22 -3.98 -11.25
N ARG A 201 15.16 -4.58 -12.44
CA ARG A 201 15.02 -3.84 -13.70
C ARG A 201 13.54 -3.72 -14.05
N LEU A 202 13.09 -2.50 -14.32
CA LEU A 202 11.69 -2.24 -14.67
C LEU A 202 11.32 -2.90 -16.00
N GLY A 203 12.23 -2.89 -16.97
CA GLY A 203 12.15 -3.72 -18.17
C GLY A 203 11.08 -3.26 -19.15
N GLY A 204 10.91 -1.96 -19.31
CA GLY A 204 9.91 -1.32 -20.17
C GLY A 204 8.52 -1.22 -19.54
N ARG A 205 8.27 -1.81 -18.37
CA ARG A 205 6.97 -1.75 -17.66
C ARG A 205 6.71 -0.41 -16.98
N GLY A 206 7.73 0.42 -16.76
CA GLY A 206 7.63 1.64 -15.98
C GLY A 206 7.40 1.38 -14.48
N LEU A 207 6.98 2.42 -13.77
CA LEU A 207 6.77 2.42 -12.32
C LEU A 207 5.39 3.00 -11.98
N VAL A 208 4.60 2.27 -11.20
CA VAL A 208 3.39 2.83 -10.57
C VAL A 208 3.79 3.60 -9.31
N LEU A 209 3.39 4.86 -9.23
CA LEU A 209 3.55 5.72 -8.06
C LEU A 209 2.22 5.73 -7.30
N MET A 210 2.20 5.12 -6.12
CA MET A 210 0.96 4.92 -5.36
C MET A 210 1.07 5.60 -3.99
N PRO A 211 0.39 6.74 -3.77
CA PRO A 211 0.29 7.29 -2.42
C PRO A 211 -0.51 6.35 -1.52
N SER A 212 -0.15 6.30 -0.24
CA SER A 212 -0.87 5.53 0.76
C SER A 212 -1.01 6.29 2.07
N VAL A 213 -2.17 6.20 2.71
CA VAL A 213 -2.41 6.87 4.00
C VAL A 213 -1.78 6.08 5.14
N PHE A 214 -1.87 4.75 5.10
CA PHE A 214 -1.48 3.89 6.22
C PHE A 214 -0.02 3.43 6.17
N CYS A 215 0.67 3.57 5.03
CA CYS A 215 2.02 2.98 4.87
C CYS A 215 3.11 3.67 5.69
N TRP A 216 2.87 4.89 6.18
CA TRP A 216 3.84 5.62 7.00
C TRP A 216 4.20 4.81 8.27
N PRO A 217 5.47 4.73 8.67
CA PRO A 217 6.63 5.46 8.16
C PRO A 217 7.39 4.75 7.04
N ASP A 218 6.81 3.76 6.36
CA ASP A 218 7.50 2.98 5.34
C ASP A 218 7.34 3.58 3.93
N VAL A 219 8.34 3.37 3.08
CA VAL A 219 8.21 3.43 1.62
C VAL A 219 8.38 2.00 1.12
N ILE A 220 7.44 1.53 0.33
CA ILE A 220 7.38 0.12 -0.06
C ILE A 220 7.60 0.03 -1.56
N THR A 221 8.47 -0.89 -1.96
CA THR A 221 8.52 -1.37 -3.34
C THR A 221 8.22 -2.85 -3.34
N GLY A 222 7.43 -3.31 -4.30
CA GLY A 222 7.02 -4.70 -4.42
C GLY A 222 6.78 -5.11 -5.85
N PHE A 223 6.16 -6.28 -6.00
CA PHE A 223 5.71 -6.90 -7.24
C PHE A 223 6.82 -7.55 -8.06
N ASP A 224 6.99 -8.85 -7.87
CA ASP A 224 7.76 -9.69 -8.79
C ASP A 224 7.04 -9.80 -10.15
N PRO A 225 7.76 -10.01 -11.27
CA PRO A 225 7.12 -10.32 -12.54
C PRO A 225 6.06 -11.43 -12.37
N PRO A 226 4.89 -11.31 -13.00
CA PRO A 226 4.58 -10.48 -14.17
C PRO A 226 4.10 -9.05 -13.86
N TRP A 227 3.94 -8.70 -12.59
CA TRP A 227 3.30 -7.47 -12.15
C TRP A 227 4.13 -6.21 -12.52
N GLN A 228 3.43 -5.08 -12.70
CA GLN A 228 4.08 -3.78 -12.89
C GLN A 228 4.78 -3.37 -11.57
N PRO A 229 6.07 -3.03 -11.59
CA PRO A 229 6.75 -2.54 -10.39
C PRO A 229 6.02 -1.31 -9.82
N THR A 230 5.88 -1.29 -8.50
CA THR A 230 5.15 -0.24 -7.80
C THR A 230 5.99 0.34 -6.66
N LEU A 231 5.98 1.67 -6.56
CA LEU A 231 6.48 2.44 -5.43
C LEU A 231 5.28 2.97 -4.66
N VAL A 232 5.14 2.51 -3.43
CA VAL A 232 4.14 3.02 -2.49
C VAL A 232 4.81 3.98 -1.52
N TYR A 233 4.31 5.20 -1.44
CA TYR A 233 4.88 6.27 -0.63
C TYR A 233 3.83 6.90 0.30
N PRO A 234 4.22 7.44 1.48
CA PRO A 234 3.30 8.11 2.37
C PRO A 234 2.64 9.32 1.72
N ALA A 235 1.31 9.34 1.69
CA ALA A 235 0.55 10.44 1.13
C ALA A 235 0.75 11.74 1.93
N ARG A 236 0.72 12.87 1.24
CA ARG A 236 0.76 14.20 1.86
C ARG A 236 -0.53 14.46 2.65
N GLY A 237 -0.41 15.24 3.73
CA GLY A 237 -1.56 15.73 4.49
C GLY A 237 -2.16 14.76 5.51
N VAL A 238 -1.57 13.57 5.71
CA VAL A 238 -2.06 12.55 6.67
C VAL A 238 -2.14 13.10 8.10
N GLY A 239 -1.27 14.03 8.49
CA GLY A 239 -1.30 14.65 9.82
C GLY A 239 -2.60 15.42 10.15
N GLY A 240 -3.29 15.95 9.14
CA GLY A 240 -4.61 16.58 9.29
C GLY A 240 -5.77 15.64 8.97
N LEU A 241 -5.48 14.43 8.49
CA LEU A 241 -6.48 13.54 7.91
C LEU A 241 -7.57 13.19 8.90
N TRP A 242 -7.35 13.08 10.20
CA TRP A 242 -8.40 12.68 11.14
C TRP A 242 -8.91 13.81 12.04
N ALA A 243 -8.51 15.04 11.76
CA ALA A 243 -9.02 16.20 12.49
C ALA A 243 -10.50 16.43 12.16
N GLU A 244 -11.32 16.76 13.17
CA GLU A 244 -12.71 17.14 12.93
C GLU A 244 -12.78 18.44 12.12
N PRO A 245 -13.62 18.53 11.06
CA PRO A 245 -13.90 19.79 10.37
C PRO A 245 -14.63 20.74 11.32
N GLY A 246 -13.88 21.47 12.15
CA GLY A 246 -14.49 22.25 13.24
C GLY A 246 -13.54 22.70 14.34
N ALA A 247 -12.30 22.20 14.38
CA ALA A 247 -11.23 22.93 15.08
C ALA A 247 -10.96 24.21 14.27
N ARG A 248 -11.77 25.24 14.54
CA ARG A 248 -11.67 26.60 13.97
C ARG A 248 -10.20 26.93 13.75
N THR A 249 -9.84 27.39 12.56
CA THR A 249 -8.62 28.18 12.38
C THR A 249 -8.59 29.15 13.55
N PRO A 250 -7.62 29.04 14.48
CA PRO A 250 -7.57 29.91 15.64
C PRO A 250 -7.72 31.35 15.14
N GLU A 251 -8.59 32.15 15.74
CA GLU A 251 -8.79 33.55 15.29
C GLU A 251 -7.46 34.32 15.24
N ALA A 252 -6.46 33.86 16.00
CA ALA A 252 -5.07 34.30 15.94
C ALA A 252 -4.42 34.13 14.54
N LEU A 253 -4.67 33.02 13.84
CA LEU A 253 -4.18 32.78 12.48
C LEU A 253 -4.96 33.60 11.44
N VAL A 254 -6.26 33.82 11.65
CA VAL A 254 -7.08 34.71 10.80
C VAL A 254 -6.60 36.17 10.93
N ARG A 255 -6.19 36.61 12.12
CA ARG A 255 -5.61 37.95 12.33
C ARG A 255 -4.23 38.14 11.71
N LEU A 256 -3.46 37.07 11.51
CA LEU A 256 -2.14 37.10 10.87
C LEU A 256 -2.20 37.15 9.34
N LEU A 257 -3.31 36.72 8.73
CA LEU A 257 -3.51 36.73 7.28
C LEU A 257 -4.10 38.06 6.75
N GLY A 258 -4.31 39.04 7.63
CA GLY A 258 -4.90 40.33 7.28
C GLY A 258 -6.40 40.24 7.04
N ARG A 259 -7.11 41.33 7.35
CA ARG A 259 -8.47 41.55 6.86
C ARG A 259 -8.42 42.12 5.45
#